data_AF-A0A8T5TRZ2-F1
#
_entry.id   AF-A0A8T5TRZ2-F1
#
_cell.length_a   1.000
_cell.length_b   1.000
_cell.length_c   1.000
_cell.angle_alpha   90.00
_cell.angle_beta   90.00
_cell.angle_gamma   90.00
#
_symmetry.space_group_name_H-M   'P 1'
#
loop_
_entity.id
_entity.type
_entity.pdbx_description
1 polymer ?
#
loop_
_entity_poly.entity_id
_entity_poly.type
_entity_poly.pdbx_seq_one_letter_code
_entity_poly.pdbx_strand_id
1 'polypeptide(L)'
;MYQKLNQYDCTLESYNSIQSKLTNEFQQTLSKKKVFLAIDGYIDSLYSVIKTRENSNNYTEFKTIKELADRLYRIQGSSGNLEIKLKKKTSGGFVPNNGKALSTLNINVSLFGALGYPEICDIFKPMITKKNIDLFSYNNPAKTVGLEFNDGKIMLSDFQNLSHIKWGLITDRVGSDMIFHKLEDSDAIGFGYWSLNPALSNIWKNLTDTIFPSIKDLNKKLFFIDLGDLKKCTKPNILEMVKIVQNIEKQIPVLLSLNDQEAIDLSSILKCKTPIKPNKNSFMDFIDAGELLNKELKLSYLVIHSPHFATISLKKK
;
A
#
# COMPACT_ATOMS: atom_id res chain seq x y z
N MET A 1 -7.55 26.39 4.41
CA MET A 1 -8.64 25.55 4.96
C MET A 1 -9.17 24.71 3.80
N TYR A 2 -9.32 23.39 3.98
CA TYR A 2 -9.82 22.51 2.91
C TYR A 2 -11.27 22.85 2.56
N GLN A 3 -11.65 22.78 1.28
CA GLN A 3 -13.02 22.97 0.81
C GLN A 3 -13.48 21.71 0.08
N LYS A 4 -14.74 21.34 0.33
CA LYS A 4 -15.37 20.15 -0.26
C LYS A 4 -15.41 20.28 -1.79
N LEU A 5 -14.81 19.32 -2.49
CA LEU A 5 -14.61 19.34 -3.93
C LEU A 5 -15.86 18.92 -4.72
N ASN A 6 -16.71 18.08 -4.13
CA ASN A 6 -17.99 17.65 -4.71
C ASN A 6 -18.91 17.04 -3.61
N GLN A 7 -20.13 16.68 -3.97
CA GLN A 7 -21.12 16.13 -3.01
C GLN A 7 -20.67 14.83 -2.32
N TYR A 8 -19.76 14.06 -2.92
CA TYR A 8 -19.23 12.80 -2.38
C TYR A 8 -17.96 12.98 -1.55
N ASP A 9 -17.37 14.17 -1.56
CA ASP A 9 -16.17 14.45 -0.80
C ASP A 9 -16.48 14.54 0.70
N CYS A 10 -16.18 13.48 1.43
CA CYS A 10 -16.37 13.40 2.87
C CYS A 10 -15.10 13.73 3.67
N THR A 11 -14.09 14.36 3.05
CA THR A 11 -12.78 14.56 3.67
C THR A 11 -12.85 15.33 4.98
N LEU A 12 -13.67 16.39 5.05
CA LEU A 12 -13.79 17.22 6.25
C LEU A 12 -14.54 16.49 7.36
N GLU A 13 -15.61 15.78 7.01
CA GLU A 13 -16.39 14.96 7.93
C GLU A 13 -15.54 13.82 8.50
N SER A 14 -14.75 13.12 7.66
CA SER A 14 -13.78 12.12 8.08
C SER A 14 -12.70 12.71 8.98
N TYR A 15 -12.14 13.87 8.62
CA TYR A 15 -11.14 14.56 9.42
C TYR A 15 -11.69 14.91 10.82
N ASN A 16 -12.86 15.54 10.90
CA ASN A 16 -13.49 15.91 12.17
C ASN A 16 -13.83 14.67 13.02
N SER A 17 -14.31 13.60 12.39
CA SER A 17 -14.62 12.33 13.06
C SER A 17 -13.37 11.66 13.64
N ILE A 18 -12.25 11.71 12.93
CA ILE A 18 -10.97 11.19 13.42
C ILE A 18 -10.44 12.09 14.53
N GLN A 19 -10.45 13.41 14.33
CA GLN A 19 -9.93 14.37 15.30
C GLN A 19 -10.68 14.28 16.65
N SER A 20 -12.00 14.10 16.64
CA SER A 20 -12.78 13.94 17.87
C SER A 20 -12.45 12.65 18.64
N LYS A 21 -11.94 11.62 17.95
CA LYS A 21 -11.49 10.35 18.55
C LYS A 21 -10.02 10.39 19.00
N LEU A 22 -9.22 11.33 18.48
CA LEU A 22 -7.81 11.53 18.87
C LEU A 22 -7.70 12.36 20.14
N THR A 23 -8.29 11.89 21.25
CA THR A 23 -8.14 12.51 22.57
C THR A 23 -6.67 12.58 22.98
N ASN A 24 -6.30 13.51 23.87
CA ASN A 24 -4.92 13.63 24.35
C ASN A 24 -4.38 12.32 24.93
N GLU A 25 -5.21 11.57 25.66
CA GLU A 25 -4.86 10.25 26.20
C GLU A 25 -4.59 9.23 25.09
N PHE A 26 -5.44 9.20 24.05
CA PHE A 26 -5.23 8.29 22.94
C PHE A 26 -3.97 8.66 22.15
N GLN A 27 -3.70 9.94 21.93
CA GLN A 27 -2.46 10.41 21.30
C GLN A 27 -1.22 10.02 22.11
N GLN A 28 -1.26 10.12 23.45
CA GLN A 28 -0.18 9.65 24.33
C GLN A 28 0.00 8.13 24.28
N THR A 29 -1.07 7.39 24.03
CA THR A 29 -0.99 5.94 23.83
C THR A 29 -0.35 5.61 22.49
N LEU A 30 -0.76 6.31 21.42
CA LEU A 30 -0.20 6.15 20.08
C LEU A 30 1.28 6.52 20.03
N SER A 31 1.72 7.56 20.75
CA SER A 31 3.12 7.97 20.75
C SER A 31 4.09 6.99 21.41
N LYS A 32 3.56 6.02 22.17
CA LYS A 32 4.34 4.90 22.73
C LYS A 32 4.40 3.71 21.78
N LYS A 33 3.57 3.68 20.74
CA LYS A 33 3.53 2.59 19.77
C LYS A 33 4.66 2.69 18.76
N LYS A 34 5.13 1.52 18.34
CA LYS A 34 6.25 1.35 17.41
C LYS A 34 5.81 0.46 16.25
N VAL A 35 6.04 0.91 15.03
CA VAL A 35 5.60 0.20 13.81
C VAL A 35 6.77 0.05 12.85
N PHE A 36 7.03 -1.19 12.43
CA PHE A 36 7.96 -1.51 11.35
C PHE A 36 7.19 -1.55 10.03
N LEU A 37 7.68 -0.88 8.97
CA LEU A 37 7.07 -0.93 7.64
C LEU A 37 8.12 -1.26 6.57
N ALA A 38 7.78 -2.19 5.69
CA ALA A 38 8.61 -2.55 4.54
C ALA A 38 7.75 -2.97 3.32
N ILE A 39 8.25 -3.09 2.08
CA ILE A 39 9.65 -3.02 1.62
C ILE A 39 9.85 -1.99 0.49
N ASP A 40 8.81 -1.25 0.12
CA ASP A 40 8.79 -0.54 -1.15
C ASP A 40 9.16 0.94 -1.04
N GLY A 41 9.13 1.61 -2.19
CA GLY A 41 9.28 3.04 -2.31
C GLY A 41 9.05 3.46 -3.76
N TYR A 42 8.24 4.50 -3.96
CA TYR A 42 7.89 5.01 -5.28
C TYR A 42 8.08 6.53 -5.36
N ILE A 43 8.46 6.99 -6.54
CA ILE A 43 8.37 8.39 -6.94
C ILE A 43 7.19 8.50 -7.92
N ASP A 44 6.09 9.08 -7.45
CA ASP A 44 4.90 9.30 -8.26
C ASP A 44 4.94 10.70 -8.87
N SER A 45 4.89 10.75 -10.19
CA SER A 45 4.86 11.97 -10.99
C SER A 45 3.51 12.04 -11.70
N LEU A 46 2.66 12.97 -11.27
CA LEU A 46 1.31 13.19 -11.79
C LEU A 46 1.33 14.29 -12.85
N TYR A 47 0.77 14.00 -14.02
CA TYR A 47 0.80 14.86 -15.19
C TYR A 47 -0.61 15.13 -15.72
N SER A 48 -0.80 16.33 -16.26
CA SER A 48 -1.87 16.60 -17.23
C SER A 48 -1.38 16.18 -18.62
N VAL A 49 -2.28 15.66 -19.45
CA VAL A 49 -1.98 15.37 -20.87
C VAL A 49 -2.49 16.52 -21.73
N ILE A 50 -1.58 17.14 -22.50
CA ILE A 50 -1.88 18.30 -23.31
C ILE A 50 -2.53 17.86 -24.63
N LYS A 51 -3.69 18.46 -24.93
CA LYS A 51 -4.49 18.20 -26.12
C LYS A 51 -4.14 19.12 -27.28
N THR A 52 -4.09 20.42 -27.02
CA THR A 52 -3.61 21.44 -27.97
C THR A 52 -2.77 22.48 -27.23
N ARG A 53 -1.82 23.08 -27.93
CA ARG A 53 -0.96 24.14 -27.39
C ARG A 53 -0.88 25.28 -28.38
N GLU A 54 -1.19 26.49 -27.93
CA GLU A 54 -0.93 27.72 -28.68
C GLU A 54 0.45 28.28 -28.31
N ASN A 55 0.79 28.29 -27.01
CA ASN A 55 2.10 28.70 -26.51
C ASN A 55 2.41 28.03 -25.16
N SER A 56 3.53 28.38 -24.51
CA SER A 56 3.97 27.75 -23.25
C SER A 56 2.93 27.86 -22.12
N ASN A 57 2.13 28.94 -22.12
CA ASN A 57 1.18 29.28 -21.07
C ASN A 57 -0.28 29.07 -21.49
N ASN A 58 -0.58 29.02 -22.79
CA ASN A 58 -1.92 28.77 -23.31
C ASN A 58 -2.01 27.41 -24.01
N TYR A 59 -2.70 26.48 -23.35
CA TYR A 59 -2.88 25.12 -23.81
C TYR A 59 -4.19 24.54 -23.27
N THR A 60 -4.72 23.51 -23.94
CA THR A 60 -5.86 22.73 -23.45
C THR A 60 -5.41 21.33 -23.05
N GLU A 61 -6.09 20.74 -22.08
CA GLU A 61 -5.80 19.41 -21.57
C GLU A 61 -6.87 18.42 -22.07
N PHE A 62 -6.49 17.15 -22.22
CA PHE A 62 -7.47 16.07 -22.35
C PHE A 62 -8.26 15.97 -21.04
N LYS A 63 -9.58 16.18 -21.11
CA LYS A 63 -10.42 16.19 -19.90
C LYS A 63 -10.82 14.79 -19.44
N THR A 64 -10.85 13.82 -20.35
CA THR A 64 -11.31 12.45 -20.07
C THR A 64 -10.38 11.41 -20.68
N ILE A 65 -10.34 10.22 -20.08
CA ILE A 65 -9.63 9.06 -20.64
C ILE A 65 -10.15 8.74 -22.04
N LYS A 66 -11.47 8.89 -22.26
CA LYS A 66 -12.08 8.67 -23.58
C LYS A 66 -11.50 9.61 -24.64
N GLU A 67 -11.35 10.91 -24.36
CA GLU A 67 -10.78 11.83 -25.34
C GLU A 67 -9.34 11.46 -25.73
N LEU A 68 -8.53 11.00 -24.76
CA LEU A 68 -7.19 10.50 -25.04
C LEU A 68 -7.24 9.21 -25.87
N ALA A 69 -8.13 8.27 -25.54
CA ALA A 69 -8.30 7.03 -26.29
C ALA A 69 -8.68 7.31 -27.76
N ASP A 70 -9.60 8.24 -28.00
CA ASP A 70 -9.98 8.66 -29.36
C ASP A 70 -8.78 9.24 -30.12
N ARG A 71 -7.89 9.99 -29.44
CA ARG A 71 -6.64 10.51 -30.04
C ARG A 71 -5.69 9.37 -30.39
N LEU A 72 -5.47 8.42 -29.49
CA LEU A 72 -4.60 7.25 -29.70
C LEU A 72 -5.09 6.39 -30.85
N TYR A 73 -6.42 6.17 -30.95
CA TYR A 73 -7.03 5.42 -32.03
C TYR A 73 -6.75 6.04 -33.40
N ARG A 74 -6.85 7.38 -33.53
CA ARG A 74 -6.60 8.07 -34.81
C ARG A 74 -5.15 8.00 -35.29
N ILE A 75 -4.19 7.83 -34.38
CA ILE A 75 -2.76 7.73 -34.73
C ILE A 75 -2.29 6.28 -34.83
N GLN A 76 -3.18 5.30 -34.64
CA GLN A 76 -2.85 3.89 -34.78
C GLN A 76 -2.26 3.61 -36.17
N GLY A 77 -1.12 2.90 -36.20
CA GLY A 77 -0.39 2.64 -37.44
C GLY A 77 0.48 3.80 -37.94
N SER A 78 0.60 4.88 -37.17
CA SER A 78 1.49 6.01 -37.42
C SER A 78 2.22 6.45 -36.14
N SER A 79 3.13 7.42 -36.25
CA SER A 79 3.78 8.04 -35.10
C SER A 79 2.93 9.18 -34.54
N GLY A 80 2.88 9.32 -33.21
CA GLY A 80 2.27 10.47 -32.56
C GLY A 80 3.02 10.86 -31.29
N ASN A 81 2.88 12.12 -30.91
CA ASN A 81 3.44 12.66 -29.67
C ASN A 81 2.30 12.98 -28.69
N LEU A 82 2.49 12.59 -27.42
CA LEU A 82 1.65 13.01 -26.31
C LEU A 82 2.48 13.91 -25.41
N GLU A 83 2.16 15.20 -25.44
CA GLU A 83 2.79 16.15 -24.53
C GLU A 83 2.16 16.05 -23.13
N ILE A 84 3.01 16.06 -22.11
CA ILE A 84 2.59 15.98 -20.70
C ILE A 84 3.17 17.16 -19.89
N LYS A 85 2.40 17.67 -18.94
CA LYS A 85 2.84 18.73 -18.02
C LYS A 85 2.78 18.24 -16.58
N LEU A 86 3.92 18.28 -15.88
CA LEU A 86 4.02 17.85 -14.49
C LEU A 86 3.15 18.76 -13.61
N LYS A 87 2.20 18.15 -12.88
CA LYS A 87 1.37 18.83 -11.87
C LYS A 87 1.96 18.66 -10.49
N LYS A 88 2.40 17.45 -10.17
CA LYS A 88 2.87 17.07 -8.84
C LYS A 88 3.86 15.94 -8.91
N LYS A 89 4.93 16.03 -8.14
CA LYS A 89 5.85 14.93 -7.86
C LYS A 89 5.81 14.65 -6.37
N THR A 90 5.62 13.40 -5.96
CA THR A 90 5.42 13.03 -4.56
C THR A 90 6.04 11.68 -4.23
N SER A 91 6.33 11.46 -2.95
CA SER A 91 6.63 10.13 -2.43
C SER A 91 5.37 9.26 -2.43
N GLY A 92 5.50 8.03 -2.92
CA GLY A 92 4.46 7.01 -2.98
C GLY A 92 4.99 5.65 -2.53
N GLY A 93 4.14 4.63 -2.60
CA GLY A 93 4.42 3.31 -2.06
C GLY A 93 3.75 3.07 -0.72
N PHE A 94 3.61 1.79 -0.36
CA PHE A 94 3.07 1.36 0.91
C PHE A 94 3.88 1.96 2.08
N VAL A 95 5.20 1.86 2.04
CA VAL A 95 6.10 2.29 3.13
C VAL A 95 6.02 3.81 3.30
N PRO A 96 6.24 4.67 2.28
CA PRO A 96 6.15 6.11 2.48
C PRO A 96 4.75 6.58 2.85
N ASN A 97 3.69 6.02 2.25
CA ASN A 97 2.33 6.48 2.52
C ASN A 97 1.87 6.15 3.95
N ASN A 98 2.06 4.90 4.39
CA ASN A 98 1.73 4.52 5.76
C ASN A 98 2.67 5.20 6.77
N GLY A 99 3.95 5.35 6.44
CA GLY A 99 4.92 6.07 7.28
C GLY A 99 4.51 7.51 7.56
N LYS A 100 4.08 8.26 6.52
CA LYS A 100 3.56 9.63 6.67
C LYS A 100 2.30 9.67 7.55
N ALA A 101 1.37 8.75 7.32
CA ALA A 101 0.12 8.70 8.07
C ALA A 101 0.34 8.40 9.56
N LEU A 102 1.09 7.33 9.87
CA LEU A 102 1.39 6.93 11.24
C LEU A 102 2.26 7.97 11.96
N SER A 103 3.22 8.58 11.27
CA SER A 103 4.03 9.65 11.86
C SER A 103 3.19 10.88 12.24
N THR A 104 2.17 11.22 11.45
CA THR A 104 1.22 12.30 11.77
C THR A 104 0.40 12.01 13.03
N LEU A 105 0.23 10.73 13.38
CA LEU A 105 -0.40 10.27 14.62
C LEU A 105 0.60 10.13 15.79
N ASN A 106 1.82 10.66 15.64
CA ASN A 106 2.93 10.57 16.60
C ASN A 106 3.43 9.15 16.90
N ILE A 107 3.02 8.14 16.14
CA ILE A 107 3.52 6.77 16.27
C ILE A 107 4.99 6.74 15.83
N ASN A 108 5.83 5.96 16.51
CA ASN A 108 7.24 5.78 16.12
C ASN A 108 7.30 4.75 14.98
N VAL A 109 7.93 5.10 13.86
CA VAL A 109 7.92 4.27 12.66
C VAL A 109 9.35 3.98 12.20
N SER A 110 9.65 2.70 12.00
CA SER A 110 10.86 2.25 11.32
C SER A 110 10.53 1.91 9.87
N LEU A 111 11.00 2.73 8.93
CA LEU A 111 10.75 2.62 7.49
C LEU A 111 11.90 1.92 6.79
N PHE A 112 11.65 0.72 6.30
CA PHE A 112 12.61 -0.09 5.55
C PHE A 112 12.17 -0.15 4.09
N GLY A 113 12.77 0.64 3.20
CA GLY A 113 12.26 0.77 1.84
C GLY A 113 13.29 1.00 0.75
N ALA A 114 12.79 0.95 -0.49
CA ALA A 114 13.53 1.37 -1.68
C ALA A 114 13.44 2.90 -1.84
N LEU A 115 14.18 3.66 -1.03
CA LEU A 115 14.03 5.12 -0.89
C LEU A 115 15.22 5.91 -1.48
N GLY A 116 16.12 5.23 -2.18
CA GLY A 116 17.35 5.78 -2.76
C GLY A 116 18.59 5.15 -2.13
N TYR A 117 19.54 4.71 -2.95
CA TYR A 117 20.79 4.10 -2.48
C TYR A 117 21.97 4.47 -3.40
N PRO A 118 23.15 4.85 -2.87
CA PRO A 118 23.51 4.90 -1.44
C PRO A 118 22.91 6.09 -0.69
N GLU A 119 22.46 7.12 -1.41
CA GLU A 119 21.83 8.29 -0.82
C GLU A 119 20.31 8.27 -1.00
N ILE A 120 19.60 8.74 0.03
CA ILE A 120 18.15 8.86 0.00
C ILE A 120 17.74 9.94 -0.99
N CYS A 121 16.79 9.64 -1.88
CA CYS A 121 16.28 10.60 -2.85
C CYS A 121 15.62 11.79 -2.14
N ASP A 122 15.81 13.00 -2.68
CA ASP A 122 15.30 14.25 -2.10
C ASP A 122 13.81 14.22 -1.74
N ILE A 123 13.01 13.54 -2.55
CA ILE A 123 11.56 13.43 -2.35
C ILE A 123 11.18 12.73 -1.03
N PHE A 124 12.08 11.94 -0.45
CA PHE A 124 11.87 11.24 0.82
C PHE A 124 12.54 11.95 2.01
N LYS A 125 13.44 12.93 1.79
CA LYS A 125 14.11 13.69 2.86
C LYS A 125 13.17 14.31 3.88
N PRO A 126 11.98 14.85 3.52
CA PRO A 126 11.04 15.36 4.52
C PRO A 126 10.62 14.34 5.57
N MET A 127 10.63 13.03 5.27
CA MET A 127 10.32 11.98 6.26
C MET A 127 11.45 11.80 7.28
N ILE A 128 12.72 11.90 6.86
CA ILE A 128 13.89 11.78 7.75
C ILE A 128 13.92 12.92 8.78
N THR A 129 13.38 14.08 8.44
CA THR A 129 13.32 15.22 9.37
C THR A 129 12.32 15.03 10.52
N LYS A 130 11.48 13.98 10.48
CA LYS A 130 10.50 13.69 11.53
C LYS A 130 11.18 12.90 12.65
N LYS A 131 11.05 13.40 13.89
CA LYS A 131 11.68 12.80 15.09
C LYS A 131 11.22 11.37 15.40
N ASN A 132 10.03 10.99 14.92
CA ASN A 132 9.42 9.68 15.14
C ASN A 132 9.54 8.75 13.92
N ILE A 133 10.45 9.05 12.98
CA ILE A 133 10.74 8.19 11.83
C ILE A 133 12.23 7.82 11.85
N ASP A 134 12.51 6.52 11.92
CA ASP A 134 13.80 5.95 11.58
C ASP A 134 13.71 5.38 10.16
N LEU A 135 14.61 5.79 9.25
CA LEU A 135 14.55 5.40 7.85
C LEU A 135 15.79 4.62 7.43
N PHE A 136 15.57 3.43 6.87
CA PHE A 136 16.57 2.50 6.37
C PHE A 136 16.32 2.25 4.88
N SER A 137 17.17 2.82 4.04
CA SER A 137 17.07 2.67 2.58
C SER A 137 18.10 1.67 2.07
N TYR A 138 17.66 0.70 1.27
CA TYR A 138 18.52 -0.35 0.71
C TYR A 138 18.37 -0.50 -0.79
N ASN A 139 17.59 0.33 -1.48
CA ASN A 139 17.45 0.29 -2.93
C ASN A 139 16.92 1.60 -3.51
N ASN A 140 17.01 1.77 -4.83
CA ASN A 140 16.38 2.88 -5.53
C ASN A 140 14.87 2.66 -5.68
N PRO A 141 14.05 3.73 -5.64
CA PRO A 141 12.60 3.63 -5.74
C PRO A 141 12.13 3.23 -7.14
N ALA A 142 10.95 2.62 -7.22
CA ALA A 142 10.19 2.56 -8.47
C ALA A 142 9.71 3.95 -8.88
N LYS A 143 9.30 4.08 -10.14
CA LYS A 143 8.77 5.34 -10.68
C LYS A 143 7.39 5.09 -11.27
N THR A 144 6.46 5.99 -10.98
CA THR A 144 5.14 5.98 -11.60
C THR A 144 4.88 7.31 -12.28
N VAL A 145 4.43 7.24 -13.54
CA VAL A 145 3.85 8.37 -14.26
C VAL A 145 2.34 8.18 -14.23
N GLY A 146 1.63 9.06 -13.51
CA GLY A 146 0.18 9.08 -13.47
C GLY A 146 -0.38 10.18 -14.38
N LEU A 147 -1.16 9.81 -15.39
CA LEU A 147 -1.89 10.76 -16.23
C LEU A 147 -3.26 11.03 -15.60
N GLU A 148 -3.54 12.29 -15.23
CA GLU A 148 -4.77 12.68 -14.54
C GLU A 148 -5.81 13.28 -15.49
N PHE A 149 -7.05 12.80 -15.37
CA PHE A 149 -8.24 13.27 -16.08
C PHE A 149 -9.37 13.53 -15.08
N ASN A 150 -10.49 14.11 -15.53
CA ASN A 150 -11.65 14.33 -14.68
C ASN A 150 -12.41 13.04 -14.34
N ASP A 151 -12.27 12.01 -15.18
CA ASP A 151 -12.96 10.72 -15.08
C ASP A 151 -12.04 9.57 -14.60
N GLY A 152 -10.79 9.87 -14.22
CA GLY A 152 -9.88 8.86 -13.68
C GLY A 152 -8.41 9.18 -13.88
N LYS A 153 -7.58 8.15 -13.69
CA LYS A 153 -6.13 8.23 -13.92
C LYS A 153 -5.64 7.00 -14.67
N ILE A 154 -4.62 7.18 -15.49
CA ILE A 154 -3.85 6.08 -16.09
C ILE A 154 -2.47 6.05 -15.43
N MET A 155 -2.10 4.91 -14.85
CA MET A 155 -0.83 4.72 -14.15
C MET A 155 0.14 3.93 -15.04
N LEU A 156 1.26 4.56 -15.39
CA LEU A 156 2.37 3.95 -16.12
C LEU A 156 3.53 3.75 -15.13
N SER A 157 3.74 2.52 -14.71
CA SER A 157 4.68 2.20 -13.64
C SER A 157 5.90 1.45 -14.15
N ASP A 158 7.08 1.90 -13.74
CA ASP A 158 8.36 1.23 -13.89
C ASP A 158 8.77 0.62 -12.54
N PHE A 159 8.65 -0.71 -12.49
CA PHE A 159 8.96 -1.52 -11.31
C PHE A 159 10.36 -2.14 -11.37
N GLN A 160 11.20 -1.79 -12.35
CA GLN A 160 12.50 -2.43 -12.56
C GLN A 160 13.33 -2.41 -11.27
N ASN A 161 13.38 -1.28 -10.57
CA ASN A 161 14.13 -1.18 -9.33
C ASN A 161 13.63 -2.13 -8.23
N LEU A 162 12.32 -2.32 -8.08
CA LEU A 162 11.77 -3.22 -7.06
C LEU A 162 12.05 -4.69 -7.37
N SER A 163 12.19 -5.06 -8.65
CA SER A 163 12.52 -6.42 -9.05
C SER A 163 13.90 -6.89 -8.54
N HIS A 164 14.79 -5.95 -8.19
CA HIS A 164 16.10 -6.24 -7.62
C HIS A 164 16.08 -6.50 -6.12
N ILE A 165 14.97 -6.21 -5.42
CA ILE A 165 14.89 -6.43 -3.98
C ILE A 165 14.92 -7.92 -3.70
N LYS A 166 15.81 -8.35 -2.80
CA LYS A 166 15.95 -9.72 -2.31
C LYS A 166 16.32 -9.68 -0.84
N TRP A 167 16.03 -10.75 -0.10
CA TRP A 167 16.38 -10.86 1.32
C TRP A 167 17.88 -10.56 1.55
N GLY A 168 18.76 -11.21 0.79
CA GLY A 168 20.21 -10.98 0.86
C GLY A 168 20.61 -9.51 0.66
N LEU A 169 20.01 -8.82 -0.31
CA LEU A 169 20.29 -7.39 -0.53
C LEU A 169 19.94 -6.53 0.69
N ILE A 170 18.80 -6.84 1.34
CA ILE A 170 18.34 -6.11 2.52
C ILE A 170 19.28 -6.38 3.70
N THR A 171 19.64 -7.64 3.94
CA THR A 171 20.57 -8.02 5.02
C THR A 171 21.97 -7.48 4.80
N ASP A 172 22.47 -7.44 3.56
CA ASP A 172 23.80 -6.93 3.25
C ASP A 172 23.90 -5.41 3.46
N ARG A 173 22.83 -4.66 3.12
CA ARG A 173 22.83 -3.19 3.19
C ARG A 173 22.38 -2.64 4.53
N VAL A 174 21.48 -3.33 5.24
CA VAL A 174 20.93 -2.85 6.51
C VAL A 174 21.49 -3.62 7.71
N GLY A 175 21.89 -4.88 7.53
CA GLY A 175 22.35 -5.76 8.59
C GLY A 175 21.22 -6.55 9.26
N SER A 176 21.42 -7.87 9.41
CA SER A 176 20.45 -8.76 10.06
C SER A 176 20.14 -8.37 11.51
N ASP A 177 21.17 -7.95 12.27
CA ASP A 177 21.01 -7.54 13.67
C ASP A 177 20.14 -6.27 13.80
N MET A 178 20.32 -5.31 12.90
CA MET A 178 19.48 -4.10 12.85
C MET A 178 18.03 -4.45 12.53
N ILE A 179 17.80 -5.33 11.56
CA ILE A 179 16.45 -5.81 11.20
C ILE A 179 15.81 -6.52 12.40
N PHE A 180 16.55 -7.43 13.06
CA PHE A 180 16.09 -8.12 14.25
C PHE A 180 15.68 -7.14 15.35
N HIS A 181 16.54 -6.19 15.72
CA HIS A 181 16.26 -5.24 16.79
C HIS A 181 15.04 -4.34 16.48
N LYS A 182 14.89 -3.88 15.23
CA LYS A 182 13.72 -3.07 14.84
C LYS A 182 12.43 -3.87 14.82
N LEU A 183 12.47 -5.16 14.49
CA LEU A 183 11.31 -6.04 14.58
C LEU A 183 10.98 -6.38 16.04
N GLU A 184 11.98 -6.68 16.86
CA GLU A 184 11.81 -6.98 18.30
C GLU A 184 11.19 -5.81 19.04
N ASP A 185 11.60 -4.57 18.73
CA ASP A 185 11.10 -3.35 19.37
C ASP A 185 9.72 -2.90 18.85
N SER A 186 9.21 -3.48 17.76
CA SER A 186 7.94 -3.06 17.16
C SER A 186 6.71 -3.70 17.82
N ASP A 187 5.60 -2.97 17.93
CA ASP A 187 4.28 -3.52 18.27
C ASP A 187 3.58 -4.14 17.04
N ALA A 188 3.85 -3.59 15.86
CA ALA A 188 3.29 -4.06 14.60
C ALA A 188 4.32 -4.03 13.46
N ILE A 189 4.22 -5.00 12.56
CA ILE A 189 5.10 -5.22 11.43
C ILE A 189 4.23 -5.23 10.16
N GLY A 190 4.41 -4.25 9.28
CA GLY A 190 3.59 -4.05 8.10
C GLY A 190 4.34 -4.29 6.79
N PHE A 191 3.70 -5.02 5.88
CA PHE A 191 4.12 -5.21 4.50
C PHE A 191 2.94 -4.92 3.57
N GLY A 192 3.19 -4.28 2.43
CA GLY A 192 2.13 -4.02 1.47
C GLY A 192 2.51 -4.20 0.02
N TYR A 193 1.50 -4.12 -0.83
CA TYR A 193 1.60 -4.34 -2.27
C TYR A 193 2.32 -5.66 -2.61
N TRP A 194 1.91 -6.77 -1.97
CA TRP A 194 2.45 -8.10 -2.27
C TRP A 194 2.47 -8.42 -3.77
N SER A 195 1.39 -8.13 -4.47
CA SER A 195 1.23 -8.36 -5.92
C SER A 195 2.28 -7.64 -6.78
N LEU A 196 2.81 -6.51 -6.31
CA LEU A 196 3.80 -5.69 -7.03
C LEU A 196 5.24 -6.01 -6.64
N ASN A 197 5.46 -6.86 -5.63
CA ASN A 197 6.78 -7.15 -5.07
C ASN A 197 7.04 -8.66 -5.06
N PRO A 198 7.63 -9.22 -6.15
CA PRO A 198 7.86 -10.65 -6.29
C PRO A 198 8.70 -11.30 -5.17
N ALA A 199 9.52 -10.50 -4.47
CA ALA A 199 10.38 -10.97 -3.40
C ALA A 199 9.67 -11.18 -2.06
N LEU A 200 8.46 -10.61 -1.86
CA LEU A 200 7.83 -10.56 -0.54
C LEU A 200 7.55 -11.96 0.04
N SER A 201 7.04 -12.89 -0.77
CA SER A 201 6.83 -14.27 -0.34
C SER A 201 8.10 -14.92 0.21
N ASN A 202 9.25 -14.69 -0.44
CA ASN A 202 10.53 -15.23 0.02
C ASN A 202 11.06 -14.49 1.27
N ILE A 203 10.89 -13.18 1.33
CA ILE A 203 11.27 -12.38 2.51
C ILE A 203 10.48 -12.84 3.74
N TRP A 204 9.16 -13.05 3.60
CA TRP A 204 8.33 -13.54 4.69
C TRP A 204 8.75 -14.94 5.17
N LYS A 205 9.10 -15.85 4.26
CA LYS A 205 9.68 -17.16 4.63
C LYS A 205 10.96 -16.98 5.44
N ASN A 206 11.90 -16.17 4.97
CA ASN A 206 13.14 -15.89 5.70
C ASN A 206 12.89 -15.29 7.09
N LEU A 207 11.99 -14.32 7.21
CA LEU A 207 11.60 -13.77 8.51
C LEU A 207 11.04 -14.85 9.45
N THR A 208 10.13 -15.67 8.94
CA THR A 208 9.46 -16.75 9.67
C THR A 208 10.42 -17.83 10.15
N ASP A 209 11.43 -18.15 9.34
CA ASP A 209 12.37 -19.25 9.59
C ASP A 209 13.60 -18.81 10.40
N THR A 210 14.05 -17.56 10.24
CA THR A 210 15.35 -17.09 10.76
C THR A 210 15.29 -16.00 11.84
N ILE A 211 14.23 -15.19 11.86
CA ILE A 211 14.14 -14.03 12.77
C ILE A 211 13.05 -14.24 13.83
N PHE A 212 11.84 -14.58 13.40
CA PHE A 212 10.67 -14.71 14.26
C PHE A 212 10.85 -15.68 15.43
N PRO A 213 11.53 -16.83 15.29
CA PRO A 213 11.78 -17.74 16.42
C PRO A 213 12.56 -17.10 17.58
N SER A 214 13.31 -16.02 17.32
CA SER A 214 14.13 -15.32 18.31
C SER A 214 13.44 -14.09 18.92
N ILE A 215 12.29 -13.66 18.39
CA ILE A 215 11.57 -12.47 18.88
C ILE A 215 10.71 -12.85 20.09
N LYS A 216 10.94 -12.16 21.21
CA LYS A 216 10.13 -12.32 22.43
C LYS A 216 8.72 -11.80 22.23
N ASP A 217 7.75 -12.49 22.84
CA ASP A 217 6.34 -12.11 22.83
C ASP A 217 5.79 -11.83 21.42
N LEU A 218 6.31 -12.53 20.40
CA LEU A 218 5.94 -12.33 19.00
C LEU A 218 4.43 -12.49 18.79
N ASN A 219 3.79 -13.39 19.54
CA ASN A 219 2.35 -13.63 19.52
C ASN A 219 1.49 -12.48 20.08
N LYS A 220 2.11 -11.47 20.71
CA LYS A 220 1.45 -10.23 21.17
C LYS A 220 1.58 -9.07 20.18
N LYS A 221 2.40 -9.25 19.13
CA LYS A 221 2.59 -8.26 18.05
C LYS A 221 1.57 -8.48 16.93
N LEU A 222 1.50 -7.55 15.98
CA LEU A 222 0.61 -7.64 14.82
C LEU A 222 1.38 -7.70 13.51
N PHE A 223 1.08 -8.66 12.63
CA PHE A 223 1.64 -8.74 11.28
C PHE A 223 0.62 -8.26 10.24
N PHE A 224 0.81 -7.04 9.76
CA PHE A 224 -0.09 -6.39 8.81
C PHE A 224 0.33 -6.64 7.36
N ILE A 225 -0.62 -7.08 6.53
CA ILE A 225 -0.39 -7.37 5.12
C ILE A 225 -1.44 -6.64 4.26
N ASP A 226 -0.95 -5.99 3.21
CA ASP A 226 -1.74 -5.47 2.09
C ASP A 226 -1.29 -6.14 0.78
N LEU A 227 -2.25 -6.60 -0.04
CA LEU A 227 -1.93 -7.38 -1.25
C LEU A 227 -1.74 -6.52 -2.49
N GLY A 228 -2.47 -5.42 -2.61
CA GLY A 228 -2.65 -4.70 -3.87
C GLY A 228 -3.36 -5.53 -4.94
N ASP A 229 -3.36 -5.02 -6.18
CA ASP A 229 -4.11 -5.60 -7.30
C ASP A 229 -3.64 -7.01 -7.70
N LEU A 230 -4.49 -8.01 -7.41
CA LEU A 230 -4.23 -9.42 -7.67
C LEU A 230 -4.38 -9.81 -9.15
N LYS A 231 -4.93 -8.96 -10.03
CA LYS A 231 -5.26 -9.32 -11.43
C LYS A 231 -4.05 -9.75 -12.26
N LYS A 232 -2.86 -9.29 -11.89
CA LYS A 232 -1.59 -9.65 -12.55
C LYS A 232 -0.94 -10.91 -11.98
N CYS A 233 -1.46 -11.44 -10.88
CA CYS A 233 -0.91 -12.60 -10.20
C CYS A 233 -1.57 -13.89 -10.71
N THR A 234 -0.78 -14.95 -10.86
CA THR A 234 -1.32 -16.25 -11.23
C THR A 234 -2.01 -16.91 -10.03
N LYS A 235 -3.04 -17.72 -10.30
CA LYS A 235 -3.74 -18.50 -9.27
C LYS A 235 -2.78 -19.33 -8.39
N PRO A 236 -1.79 -20.07 -8.94
CA PRO A 236 -0.82 -20.80 -8.12
C PRO A 236 -0.04 -19.89 -7.15
N ASN A 237 0.41 -18.71 -7.60
CA ASN A 237 1.16 -17.78 -6.75
C ASN A 237 0.32 -17.26 -5.58
N ILE A 238 -0.96 -16.96 -5.83
CA ILE A 238 -1.88 -16.51 -4.78
C ILE A 238 -2.13 -17.63 -3.77
N LEU A 239 -2.33 -18.87 -4.22
CA LEU A 239 -2.51 -20.01 -3.32
C LEU A 239 -1.24 -20.33 -2.51
N GLU A 240 -0.06 -20.13 -3.09
CA GLU A 240 1.21 -20.22 -2.35
C GLU A 240 1.30 -19.14 -1.27
N MET A 241 0.99 -17.88 -1.62
CA MET A 241 0.97 -16.77 -0.68
C MET A 241 0.01 -17.04 0.49
N VAL A 242 -1.20 -17.54 0.23
CA VAL A 242 -2.14 -17.91 1.29
C VAL A 242 -1.53 -18.92 2.26
N LYS A 243 -0.83 -19.95 1.77
CA LYS A 243 -0.14 -20.93 2.61
C LYS A 243 0.97 -20.31 3.45
N ILE A 244 1.72 -19.37 2.88
CA ILE A 244 2.79 -18.64 3.60
C ILE A 244 2.17 -17.83 4.74
N VAL A 245 1.12 -17.06 4.45
CA VAL A 245 0.44 -16.22 5.45
C VAL A 245 -0.20 -17.07 6.55
N GLN A 246 -0.79 -18.21 6.21
CA GLN A 246 -1.29 -19.19 7.19
C GLN A 246 -0.19 -19.76 8.08
N ASN A 247 1.05 -19.87 7.58
CA ASN A 247 2.18 -20.31 8.38
C ASN A 247 2.67 -19.20 9.32
N ILE A 248 2.70 -17.95 8.86
CA ILE A 248 3.04 -16.77 9.67
C ILE A 248 2.05 -16.63 10.85
N GLU A 249 0.75 -16.79 10.58
CA GLU A 249 -0.34 -16.73 11.57
C GLU A 249 -0.14 -17.69 12.76
N LYS A 250 0.65 -18.76 12.61
CA LYS A 250 0.96 -19.67 13.73
C LYS A 250 1.91 -19.06 14.76
N GLN A 251 2.70 -18.05 14.38
CA GLN A 251 3.72 -17.42 15.23
C GLN A 251 3.31 -16.01 15.68
N ILE A 252 2.69 -15.24 14.78
CA ILE A 252 2.27 -13.85 15.00
C ILE A 252 0.84 -13.65 14.46
N PRO A 253 -0.07 -12.99 15.20
CA PRO A 253 -1.38 -12.62 14.70
C PRO A 253 -1.31 -11.83 13.39
N VAL A 254 -1.93 -12.34 12.33
CA VAL A 254 -1.98 -11.69 11.02
C VAL A 254 -3.22 -10.82 10.89
N LEU A 255 -3.03 -9.60 10.39
CA LEU A 255 -4.07 -8.73 9.84
C LEU A 255 -3.88 -8.61 8.33
N LEU A 256 -4.81 -9.18 7.57
CA LEU A 256 -4.89 -8.99 6.12
C LEU A 256 -5.90 -7.90 5.79
N SER A 257 -5.52 -6.90 5.01
CA SER A 257 -6.43 -5.88 4.48
C SER A 257 -6.70 -6.10 3.00
N LEU A 258 -7.97 -5.97 2.61
CA LEU A 258 -8.44 -6.08 1.24
C LEU A 258 -9.41 -4.93 0.93
N ASN A 259 -9.37 -4.40 -0.28
CA ASN A 259 -10.52 -3.68 -0.84
C ASN A 259 -11.58 -4.66 -1.37
N ASP A 260 -12.68 -4.12 -1.89
CA ASP A 260 -13.79 -4.90 -2.45
C ASP A 260 -13.39 -5.77 -3.65
N GLN A 261 -12.60 -5.23 -4.58
CA GLN A 261 -12.11 -5.97 -5.75
C GLN A 261 -11.17 -7.11 -5.34
N GLU A 262 -10.24 -6.86 -4.42
CA GLU A 262 -9.31 -7.86 -3.90
C GLU A 262 -10.04 -8.97 -3.14
N ALA A 263 -11.07 -8.62 -2.37
CA ALA A 263 -11.94 -9.60 -1.71
C ALA A 263 -12.67 -10.47 -2.74
N ILE A 264 -13.23 -9.88 -3.81
CA ILE A 264 -13.87 -10.63 -4.90
C ILE A 264 -12.89 -11.58 -5.59
N ASP A 265 -11.69 -11.09 -5.94
CA ASP A 265 -10.68 -11.86 -6.66
C ASP A 265 -10.17 -13.02 -5.81
N LEU A 266 -9.87 -12.77 -4.52
CA LEU A 266 -9.42 -13.79 -3.59
C LEU A 266 -10.53 -14.83 -3.32
N SER A 267 -11.78 -14.39 -3.17
CA SER A 267 -12.92 -15.29 -2.98
C SER A 267 -13.10 -16.25 -4.15
N SER A 268 -13.00 -15.74 -5.38
CA SER A 268 -13.07 -16.55 -6.60
C SER A 268 -11.98 -17.61 -6.64
N ILE A 269 -10.74 -17.25 -6.27
CA ILE A 269 -9.59 -18.16 -6.25
C ILE A 269 -9.76 -19.27 -5.20
N LEU A 270 -10.21 -18.90 -4.00
CA LEU A 270 -10.48 -19.81 -2.90
C LEU A 270 -11.79 -20.60 -3.07
N LYS A 271 -12.54 -20.34 -4.14
CA LYS A 271 -13.84 -20.96 -4.45
C LYS A 271 -14.89 -20.71 -3.36
N CYS A 272 -14.81 -19.59 -2.64
CA CYS A 272 -15.89 -19.10 -1.78
C CYS A 272 -16.72 -18.06 -2.54
N LYS A 273 -18.06 -18.14 -2.44
CA LYS A 273 -18.95 -17.19 -3.12
C LYS A 273 -19.09 -15.94 -2.27
N THR A 274 -18.40 -14.87 -2.65
CA THR A 274 -18.61 -13.57 -2.00
C THR A 274 -19.98 -12.98 -2.38
N PRO A 275 -20.72 -12.40 -1.44
CA PRO A 275 -21.94 -11.65 -1.74
C PRO A 275 -21.66 -10.23 -2.25
N ILE A 276 -20.41 -9.74 -2.17
CA ILE A 276 -20.03 -8.41 -2.66
C ILE A 276 -20.34 -8.28 -4.14
N LYS A 277 -21.12 -7.25 -4.49
CA LYS A 277 -21.44 -6.91 -5.87
C LYS A 277 -20.69 -5.65 -6.29
N PRO A 278 -20.00 -5.65 -7.45
CA PRO A 278 -19.41 -4.44 -7.99
C PRO A 278 -20.46 -3.32 -8.08
N ASN A 279 -20.10 -2.12 -7.63
CA ASN A 279 -20.95 -0.91 -7.63
C ASN A 279 -22.16 -0.93 -6.67
N LYS A 280 -22.23 -1.85 -5.70
CA LYS A 280 -23.21 -1.81 -4.62
C LYS A 280 -22.51 -1.86 -3.26
N ASN A 281 -22.65 -0.79 -2.49
CA ASN A 281 -22.09 -0.71 -1.14
C ASN A 281 -23.12 -1.20 -0.11
N SER A 282 -23.11 -2.49 0.18
CA SER A 282 -23.85 -3.11 1.28
C SER A 282 -22.87 -3.49 2.39
N PHE A 283 -22.97 -2.85 3.56
CA PHE A 283 -22.13 -3.18 4.71
C PHE A 283 -22.25 -4.66 5.13
N MET A 284 -23.46 -5.22 5.00
CA MET A 284 -23.70 -6.63 5.33
C MET A 284 -22.95 -7.59 4.40
N ASP A 285 -22.91 -7.28 3.10
CA ASP A 285 -22.19 -8.11 2.12
C ASP A 285 -20.69 -8.18 2.45
N PHE A 286 -20.10 -7.11 3.00
CA PHE A 286 -18.71 -7.07 3.40
C PHE A 286 -18.45 -7.86 4.70
N ILE A 287 -19.41 -7.88 5.63
CA ILE A 287 -19.34 -8.76 6.81
C ILE A 287 -19.36 -10.22 6.37
N ASP A 288 -20.37 -10.59 5.57
CA ASP A 288 -20.57 -11.97 5.11
C ASP A 288 -19.38 -12.46 4.28
N ALA A 289 -18.86 -11.61 3.38
CA ALA A 289 -17.65 -11.90 2.61
C ALA A 289 -16.44 -12.14 3.52
N GLY A 290 -16.25 -11.27 4.52
CA GLY A 290 -15.16 -11.39 5.48
C GLY A 290 -15.24 -12.70 6.29
N GLU A 291 -16.43 -13.09 6.73
CA GLU A 291 -16.61 -14.37 7.43
C GLU A 291 -16.31 -15.57 6.54
N LEU A 292 -16.80 -15.56 5.29
CA LEU A 292 -16.58 -16.64 4.32
C LEU A 292 -15.10 -16.77 3.95
N LEU A 293 -14.44 -15.65 3.66
CA LEU A 293 -13.01 -15.62 3.35
C LEU A 293 -12.18 -16.05 4.56
N ASN A 294 -12.46 -15.53 5.75
CA ASN A 294 -11.62 -15.82 6.91
C ASN A 294 -11.82 -17.25 7.44
N LYS A 295 -12.91 -17.95 7.06
CA LYS A 295 -13.04 -19.40 7.28
C LYS A 295 -11.99 -20.20 6.50
N GLU A 296 -11.67 -19.77 5.29
CA GLU A 296 -10.66 -20.40 4.43
C GLU A 296 -9.24 -19.93 4.82
N LEU A 297 -9.07 -18.64 5.06
CA LEU A 297 -7.77 -18.04 5.37
C LEU A 297 -7.31 -18.35 6.81
N LYS A 298 -8.22 -18.44 7.78
CA LYS A 298 -7.97 -18.73 9.20
C LYS A 298 -7.00 -17.74 9.87
N LEU A 299 -7.12 -16.46 9.57
CA LEU A 299 -6.28 -15.38 10.09
C LEU A 299 -6.91 -14.73 11.32
N SER A 300 -6.08 -14.21 12.20
CA SER A 300 -6.52 -13.49 13.41
C SER A 300 -7.47 -12.35 13.06
N TYR A 301 -7.14 -11.57 12.02
CA TYR A 301 -7.92 -10.45 11.55
C TYR A 301 -7.96 -10.40 10.02
N LEU A 302 -9.17 -10.31 9.46
CA LEU A 302 -9.39 -9.96 8.05
C LEU A 302 -10.18 -8.65 7.99
N VAL A 303 -9.62 -7.63 7.35
CA VAL A 303 -10.27 -6.34 7.12
C VAL A 303 -10.67 -6.25 5.66
N ILE A 304 -11.93 -5.91 5.39
CA ILE A 304 -12.40 -5.54 4.06
C ILE A 304 -12.88 -4.09 4.11
N HIS A 305 -12.33 -3.23 3.26
CA HIS A 305 -12.62 -1.80 3.28
C HIS A 305 -13.18 -1.28 1.94
N SER A 306 -14.00 -0.23 2.07
CA SER A 306 -14.52 0.59 0.99
C SER A 306 -14.13 2.05 1.24
N PRO A 307 -14.42 2.99 0.32
CA PRO A 307 -14.21 4.42 0.58
C PRO A 307 -14.97 4.97 1.80
N HIS A 308 -16.02 4.29 2.27
CA HIS A 308 -16.91 4.82 3.31
C HIS A 308 -16.88 4.06 4.64
N PHE A 309 -16.46 2.80 4.64
CA PHE A 309 -16.44 1.96 5.83
C PHE A 309 -15.44 0.82 5.70
N ALA A 310 -15.13 0.16 6.81
CA ALA A 310 -14.40 -1.10 6.83
C ALA A 310 -15.09 -2.10 7.79
N THR A 311 -15.04 -3.38 7.44
CA THR A 311 -15.46 -4.49 8.31
C THR A 311 -14.24 -5.25 8.78
N ILE A 312 -14.35 -5.88 9.96
CA ILE A 312 -13.32 -6.78 10.48
C ILE A 312 -13.95 -8.12 10.83
N SER A 313 -13.39 -9.20 10.29
CA SER A 313 -13.76 -10.57 10.61
C SER A 313 -12.65 -11.21 11.42
N LEU A 314 -13.02 -11.79 12.56
CA LEU A 314 -12.09 -12.45 13.47
C LEU A 314 -12.02 -13.95 13.15
N LYS A 315 -10.89 -14.56 13.51
CA LYS A 315 -10.74 -16.02 13.48
C LYS A 315 -11.81 -16.66 14.38
N LYS A 316 -12.63 -17.56 13.82
CA LYS A 316 -13.55 -18.38 14.63
C LYS A 316 -12.69 -19.38 15.45
N LYS A 317 -12.95 -19.44 16.75
CA LYS A 317 -12.30 -20.38 17.68
C LYS A 317 -12.69 -21.81 17.35
#